data_AF-A0A518DAA5-F1
#
_entry.id   AF-A0A518DAA5-F1
#
_cell.length_a   1.000
_cell.length_b   1.000
_cell.length_c   1.000
_cell.angle_alpha   90.00
_cell.angle_beta   90.00
_cell.angle_gamma   90.00
#
_symmetry.space_group_name_H-M   'P 1'
#
loop_
_entity.id
_entity.type
_entity.pdbx_description
1 polymer ?
#
loop_
_entity_poly.entity_id
_entity_poly.type
_entity_poly.pdbx_seq_one_letter_code
_entity_poly.pdbx_strand_id
1 'polypeptide(L)'
;MNEYDYNPSDDQDHEPLGVEDVINERRRFNADVLRAVKAFRRAKPFRGTIDEQKAALKAMHAVIVEAYSLNVELEFGTGFGEDEPSLDSVLQDRRFLTRRGRTVPISAVAPDFAIRLQGRLSLVSYLHLVGAARGLSPADRCEFSLNLFKRVFPKSFERAEKDGMVLRRPRRD
;
A
#
# COMPACT_ATOMS: atom_id res chain seq x y z
N MET A 1 40.42 -17.66 -5.58
CA MET A 1 39.62 -16.60 -4.91
C MET A 1 38.44 -16.40 -5.83
N ASN A 2 37.33 -17.10 -5.59
CA ASN A 2 36.20 -17.06 -6.51
C ASN A 2 35.42 -15.78 -6.27
N GLU A 3 35.50 -14.92 -7.28
CA GLU A 3 34.60 -13.81 -7.53
C GLU A 3 33.19 -14.41 -7.59
N TYR A 4 32.30 -13.97 -6.70
CA TYR A 4 30.91 -14.41 -6.69
C TYR A 4 30.29 -14.01 -8.03
N ASP A 5 30.02 -14.98 -8.90
CA ASP A 5 29.11 -14.83 -10.04
C ASP A 5 27.72 -14.51 -9.49
N TYR A 6 27.47 -13.23 -9.23
CA TYR A 6 26.13 -12.72 -9.00
C TYR A 6 25.34 -12.97 -10.27
N ASN A 7 24.49 -14.00 -10.24
CA ASN A 7 23.55 -14.29 -11.30
C ASN A 7 22.27 -13.49 -11.05
N PRO A 8 22.01 -12.39 -11.78
CA PRO A 8 20.82 -11.55 -11.58
C PRO A 8 19.50 -12.29 -11.85
N SER A 9 19.54 -13.54 -12.31
CA SER A 9 18.35 -14.39 -12.45
C SER A 9 17.90 -15.10 -11.16
N ASP A 10 18.76 -15.19 -10.13
CA ASP A 10 18.39 -15.78 -8.83
C ASP A 10 17.61 -14.80 -7.93
N ASP A 11 17.72 -13.49 -8.21
CA ASP A 11 16.95 -12.41 -7.57
C ASP A 11 15.77 -11.94 -8.45
N GLN A 12 15.28 -12.78 -9.37
CA GLN A 12 13.94 -12.56 -9.91
C GLN A 12 12.93 -12.88 -8.81
N ASP A 13 12.72 -11.90 -7.91
CA ASP A 13 11.53 -11.79 -7.09
C ASP A 13 10.35 -12.05 -8.01
N HIS A 14 9.83 -13.29 -7.99
CA HIS A 14 8.69 -13.66 -8.81
C HIS A 14 7.56 -12.72 -8.42
N GLU A 15 7.25 -11.78 -9.31
CA GLU A 15 6.14 -10.88 -9.09
C GLU A 15 4.89 -11.74 -8.92
N PRO A 16 4.14 -11.56 -7.83
CA PRO A 16 2.94 -12.34 -7.60
C PRO A 16 1.98 -12.13 -8.77
N LEU A 17 1.46 -13.24 -9.30
CA LEU A 17 0.57 -13.24 -10.46
C LEU A 17 -0.88 -12.99 -10.05
N GLY A 18 -1.21 -13.32 -8.79
CA GLY A 18 -2.54 -13.13 -8.23
C GLY A 18 -2.54 -12.87 -6.73
N VAL A 19 -3.70 -12.42 -6.24
CA VAL A 19 -3.95 -12.20 -4.80
C VAL A 19 -3.61 -13.45 -3.99
N GLU A 20 -3.91 -14.63 -4.52
CA GLU A 20 -3.69 -15.95 -3.92
C GLU A 20 -2.21 -16.18 -3.56
N ASP A 21 -1.29 -15.70 -4.37
CA ASP A 21 0.16 -15.88 -4.18
C ASP A 21 0.67 -15.16 -2.94
N VAL A 22 -0.07 -14.14 -2.47
CA VAL A 22 0.34 -13.31 -1.35
C VAL A 22 -0.59 -13.42 -0.14
N ILE A 23 -1.57 -14.32 -0.12
CA ILE A 23 -2.38 -14.53 1.09
C ILE A 23 -1.62 -15.42 2.08
N ASN A 24 -1.38 -14.86 3.27
CA ASN A 24 -0.69 -15.50 4.38
C ASN A 24 -1.46 -15.28 5.69
N GLU A 25 -2.24 -16.29 6.09
CA GLU A 25 -3.10 -16.21 7.28
C GLU A 25 -2.31 -16.11 8.59
N ARG A 26 -1.04 -16.50 8.56
CA ARG A 26 -0.14 -16.45 9.72
C ARG A 26 0.59 -15.12 9.84
N ARG A 27 0.49 -14.22 8.85
CA ARG A 27 1.15 -12.91 8.86
C ARG A 27 0.74 -12.13 10.11
N ARG A 28 1.73 -11.68 10.88
CA ARG A 28 1.51 -10.85 12.07
C ARG A 28 1.53 -9.37 11.69
N PHE A 29 0.72 -8.59 12.37
CA PHE A 29 0.64 -7.14 12.19
C PHE A 29 0.98 -6.44 13.50
N ASN A 30 1.51 -5.22 13.40
CA ASN A 30 1.62 -4.33 14.55
C ASN A 30 0.22 -4.15 15.17
N ALA A 31 0.15 -4.25 16.51
CA ALA A 31 -1.12 -4.24 17.23
C ALA A 31 -1.85 -2.88 17.11
N ASP A 32 -1.12 -1.77 17.08
CA ASP A 32 -1.67 -0.42 16.95
C ASP A 32 -2.20 -0.19 15.55
N VAL A 33 -1.50 -0.66 14.53
CA VAL A 33 -1.98 -0.64 13.14
C VAL A 33 -3.26 -1.46 13.02
N LEU A 34 -3.30 -2.67 13.58
CA LEU A 34 -4.50 -3.50 13.56
C LEU A 34 -5.68 -2.83 14.29
N ARG A 35 -5.41 -2.16 15.42
CA ARG A 35 -6.40 -1.38 16.17
C ARG A 35 -6.91 -0.18 15.37
N ALA A 36 -6.02 0.56 14.71
CA ALA A 36 -6.36 1.71 13.87
C ALA A 36 -7.24 1.31 12.68
N VAL A 37 -6.88 0.25 11.95
CA VAL A 37 -7.68 -0.23 10.80
C VAL A 37 -9.03 -0.79 11.26
N LYS A 38 -9.10 -1.44 12.43
CA LYS A 38 -10.38 -1.86 13.03
C LYS A 38 -11.25 -0.66 13.44
N ALA A 39 -10.66 0.41 13.99
CA ALA A 39 -11.37 1.64 14.32
C ALA A 39 -11.89 2.33 13.05
N PHE A 40 -11.04 2.43 12.02
CA PHE A 40 -11.42 2.90 10.69
C PHE A 40 -12.60 2.12 10.13
N ARG A 41 -12.58 0.77 10.18
CA ARG A 41 -13.74 -0.05 9.78
C ARG A 41 -15.02 0.32 10.55
N ARG A 42 -14.94 0.46 11.88
CA ARG A 42 -16.10 0.73 12.74
C ARG A 42 -16.74 2.08 12.45
N ALA A 43 -15.94 3.07 12.05
CA ALA A 43 -16.41 4.39 11.63
C ALA A 43 -17.22 4.37 10.31
N LYS A 44 -17.23 3.25 9.57
CA LYS A 44 -17.91 3.10 8.26
C LYS A 44 -17.55 4.25 7.29
N PRO A 45 -16.27 4.53 7.05
CA PRO A 45 -15.77 5.75 6.43
C PRO A 45 -16.37 5.98 5.05
N PHE A 46 -16.55 4.91 4.27
CA PHE A 46 -17.12 4.96 2.92
C PHE A 46 -18.64 5.11 2.84
N ARG A 47 -19.34 5.39 3.95
CA ARG A 47 -20.76 5.76 3.95
C ARG A 47 -21.00 7.27 4.00
N GLY A 48 -19.96 8.05 4.33
CA GLY A 48 -20.04 9.50 4.47
C GLY A 48 -19.68 10.27 3.21
N THR A 49 -19.62 11.59 3.36
CA THR A 49 -19.11 12.51 2.35
C THR A 49 -17.63 12.24 2.04
N ILE A 50 -17.13 12.82 0.95
CA ILE A 50 -15.70 12.71 0.61
C ILE A 50 -14.82 13.30 1.73
N ASP A 51 -15.24 14.38 2.37
CA ASP A 51 -14.46 15.00 3.45
C ASP A 51 -14.45 14.13 4.72
N GLU A 52 -15.56 13.48 5.04
CA GLU A 52 -15.62 12.49 6.13
C GLU A 52 -14.71 11.29 5.85
N GLN A 53 -14.67 10.82 4.59
CA GLN A 53 -13.76 9.76 4.17
C GLN A 53 -12.30 10.18 4.31
N LYS A 54 -11.94 11.39 3.86
CA LYS A 54 -10.60 11.96 3.99
C LYS A 54 -10.20 12.09 5.46
N ALA A 55 -11.08 12.63 6.30
CA ALA A 55 -10.85 12.79 7.73
C ALA A 55 -10.61 11.44 8.42
N ALA A 56 -11.41 10.42 8.12
CA ALA A 56 -11.22 9.08 8.66
C ALA A 56 -9.89 8.46 8.21
N LEU A 57 -9.49 8.65 6.94
CA LEU A 57 -8.20 8.18 6.42
C LEU A 57 -7.02 8.90 7.11
N LYS A 58 -7.10 10.22 7.30
CA LYS A 58 -6.07 10.99 8.03
C LYS A 58 -5.92 10.51 9.47
N ALA A 59 -7.03 10.28 10.18
CA ALA A 59 -7.00 9.79 11.55
C ALA A 59 -6.35 8.40 11.65
N MET A 60 -6.67 7.49 10.73
CA MET A 60 -6.00 6.19 10.67
C MET A 60 -4.52 6.32 10.29
N HIS A 61 -4.19 7.22 9.35
CA HIS A 61 -2.84 7.43 8.87
C HIS A 61 -1.91 7.95 9.97
N ALA A 62 -2.35 8.91 10.79
CA ALA A 62 -1.56 9.41 11.92
C ALA A 62 -1.08 8.27 12.84
N VAL A 63 -1.97 7.33 13.18
CA VAL A 63 -1.63 6.18 14.03
C VAL A 63 -0.66 5.21 13.32
N ILE A 64 -0.84 4.98 12.03
CA ILE A 64 0.04 4.09 11.26
C ILE A 64 1.45 4.67 11.11
N VAL A 65 1.54 5.97 10.85
CA VAL A 65 2.81 6.70 10.73
C VAL A 65 3.58 6.65 12.04
N GLU A 66 2.90 6.92 13.17
CA GLU A 66 3.49 6.80 14.50
C GLU A 66 3.96 5.36 14.79
N ALA A 67 3.09 4.36 14.58
CA ALA A 67 3.36 2.96 14.91
C ALA A 67 4.52 2.33 14.10
N TYR A 68 4.83 2.89 12.93
CA TYR A 68 5.96 2.47 12.10
C TYR A 68 7.10 3.50 12.05
N SER A 69 7.01 4.60 12.82
CA SER A 69 7.97 5.70 12.82
C SER A 69 8.29 6.21 11.41
N LEU A 70 7.26 6.39 10.60
CA LEU A 70 7.40 6.88 9.23
C LEU A 70 7.47 8.41 9.23
N ASN A 71 8.19 8.98 8.26
CA ASN A 71 8.12 10.41 7.95
C ASN A 71 7.42 10.57 6.60
N VAL A 72 6.10 10.50 6.61
CA VAL A 72 5.27 10.54 5.39
C VAL A 72 3.99 11.31 5.65
N GLU A 73 3.64 12.20 4.71
CA GLU A 73 2.38 12.95 4.75
C GLU A 73 1.29 12.26 3.91
N LEU A 74 0.02 12.54 4.21
CA LEU A 74 -1.13 12.09 3.41
C LEU A 74 -1.83 13.27 2.75
N GLU A 75 -1.74 13.31 1.44
CA GLU A 75 -2.37 14.30 0.58
C GLU A 75 -3.51 13.68 -0.23
N PHE A 76 -4.51 14.50 -0.57
CA PHE A 76 -5.63 14.11 -1.42
C PHE A 76 -5.70 15.04 -2.63
N GLY A 77 -5.49 14.48 -3.83
CA GLY A 77 -5.58 15.27 -5.07
C GLY A 77 -7.02 15.63 -5.44
N THR A 78 -7.18 16.63 -6.30
CA THR A 78 -8.47 17.26 -6.62
C THR A 78 -9.18 16.76 -7.87
N GLY A 79 -8.62 15.83 -8.66
CA GLY A 79 -9.34 15.26 -9.81
C GLY A 79 -8.47 14.42 -10.75
N PHE A 80 -9.15 13.67 -11.61
CA PHE A 80 -8.59 12.96 -12.77
C PHE A 80 -8.28 14.00 -13.86
N GLY A 81 -7.09 14.61 -13.82
CA GLY A 81 -6.59 15.42 -14.93
C GLY A 81 -6.00 14.51 -16.00
N GLU A 82 -6.18 14.84 -17.28
CA GLU A 82 -5.76 14.01 -18.44
C GLU A 82 -4.24 13.76 -18.54
N ASP A 83 -3.44 14.42 -17.69
CA ASP A 83 -1.99 14.23 -17.55
C ASP A 83 -1.60 13.32 -16.36
N GLU A 84 -2.51 12.46 -15.87
CA GLU A 84 -2.28 11.64 -14.67
C GLU A 84 -1.33 10.46 -14.93
N PRO A 85 -0.21 10.32 -14.19
CA PRO A 85 0.57 9.10 -14.21
C PRO A 85 -0.28 7.95 -13.65
N SER A 86 -0.31 6.81 -14.37
CA SER A 86 -0.95 5.59 -13.88
C SER A 86 -0.40 5.16 -12.51
N LEU A 87 -1.15 4.33 -11.75
CA LEU A 87 -0.64 3.76 -10.50
C LEU A 87 0.72 3.10 -10.73
N ASP A 88 0.87 2.38 -11.85
CA ASP A 88 2.15 1.80 -12.26
C ASP A 88 3.19 2.87 -12.58
N SER A 89 2.83 3.99 -13.23
CA SER A 89 3.75 5.11 -13.47
C SER A 89 4.20 5.78 -12.18
N VAL A 90 3.34 5.96 -11.17
CA VAL A 90 3.72 6.48 -9.85
C VAL A 90 4.59 5.48 -9.08
N LEU A 91 4.27 4.19 -9.18
CA LEU A 91 5.06 3.11 -8.56
C LEU A 91 6.41 2.89 -9.28
N GLN A 92 6.48 3.19 -10.59
CA GLN A 92 7.68 3.11 -11.43
C GLN A 92 8.46 4.42 -11.49
N ASP A 93 7.90 5.56 -11.07
CA ASP A 93 8.60 6.83 -10.92
C ASP A 93 9.57 6.73 -9.74
N ARG A 94 10.68 6.04 -10.02
CA ARG A 94 11.88 5.80 -9.22
C ARG A 94 12.64 7.09 -8.89
N ARG A 95 11.97 8.25 -8.85
CA ARG A 95 12.64 9.53 -8.57
C ARG A 95 13.21 9.65 -7.17
N PHE A 96 13.01 8.66 -6.31
CA PHE A 96 13.82 8.48 -5.11
C PHE A 96 13.98 6.99 -4.79
N LEU A 97 15.00 6.32 -5.36
CA LEU A 97 15.75 5.24 -4.69
C LEU A 97 16.98 4.71 -5.47
N THR A 98 17.71 5.56 -6.18
CA THR A 98 19.10 5.25 -6.55
C THR A 98 19.98 6.50 -6.46
N ARG A 99 20.62 6.72 -5.31
CA ARG A 99 21.83 7.57 -5.26
C ARG A 99 23.04 6.65 -5.46
N ARG A 100 23.55 6.58 -6.69
CA ARG A 100 24.74 5.79 -7.08
C ARG A 100 24.64 4.26 -6.84
N GLY A 101 23.56 3.62 -7.28
CA GLY A 101 23.51 2.14 -7.35
C GLY A 101 23.52 1.40 -6.01
N ARG A 102 23.17 2.06 -4.90
CA ARG A 102 22.93 1.40 -3.60
C ARG A 102 21.46 1.50 -3.22
N THR A 103 20.86 0.38 -2.84
CA THR A 103 19.57 0.33 -2.14
C THR A 103 19.75 1.01 -0.79
N VAL A 104 19.17 2.19 -0.63
CA VAL A 104 19.16 2.89 0.66
C VAL A 104 17.86 2.52 1.37
N PRO A 105 17.85 2.19 2.67
CA PRO A 105 16.61 2.12 3.42
C PRO A 105 15.86 3.46 3.29
N ILE A 106 14.53 3.42 3.09
CA ILE A 106 13.70 4.63 2.91
C ILE A 106 13.86 5.63 4.07
N SER A 107 14.30 5.19 5.25
CA SER A 107 14.67 6.06 6.36
C SER A 107 15.78 7.08 6.03
N ALA A 108 16.52 6.91 4.93
CA ALA A 108 17.60 7.79 4.50
C ALA A 108 17.26 8.62 3.24
N VAL A 109 16.03 8.50 2.71
CA VAL A 109 15.66 9.07 1.41
C VAL A 109 14.54 10.10 1.57
N ALA A 110 14.96 11.35 1.46
CA ALA A 110 14.19 12.58 1.30
C ALA A 110 13.22 12.95 2.46
N PRO A 111 13.31 14.18 3.00
CA PRO A 111 12.40 14.65 4.04
C PRO A 111 10.92 14.77 3.62
N ASP A 112 10.59 14.56 2.34
CA ASP A 112 9.28 14.92 1.77
C ASP A 112 8.62 13.75 0.99
N PHE A 113 8.55 12.55 1.55
CA PHE A 113 7.73 11.48 0.95
C PHE A 113 6.25 11.74 1.28
N ALA A 114 5.41 11.93 0.26
CA ALA A 114 3.97 12.13 0.42
C ALA A 114 3.18 10.98 -0.23
N ILE A 115 2.26 10.38 0.52
CA ILE A 115 1.24 9.49 -0.03
C ILE A 115 0.14 10.37 -0.61
N ARG A 116 -0.01 10.35 -1.94
CA ARG A 116 -1.10 11.04 -2.64
C ARG A 116 -2.19 10.04 -3.02
N LEU A 117 -3.42 10.29 -2.55
CA LEU A 117 -4.60 9.55 -2.99
C LEU A 117 -5.43 10.43 -3.93
N GLN A 118 -5.73 9.91 -5.11
CA GLN A 118 -6.52 10.59 -6.15
C GLN A 118 -7.73 9.76 -6.54
N GLY A 119 -8.74 10.44 -7.08
CA GLY A 119 -9.98 9.80 -7.54
C GLY A 119 -10.75 9.10 -6.43
N ARG A 120 -11.07 7.81 -6.66
CA ARG A 120 -11.83 7.00 -5.71
C ARG A 120 -10.92 6.48 -4.60
N LEU A 121 -11.20 6.89 -3.36
CA LEU A 121 -10.45 6.46 -2.18
C LEU A 121 -10.54 4.94 -1.97
N SER A 122 -9.38 4.29 -1.90
CA SER A 122 -9.21 2.86 -1.70
C SER A 122 -8.31 2.59 -0.50
N LEU A 123 -8.82 1.84 0.48
CA LEU A 123 -8.03 1.44 1.65
C LEU A 123 -6.85 0.54 1.26
N VAL A 124 -7.06 -0.38 0.32
CA VAL A 124 -6.00 -1.32 -0.11
C VAL A 124 -4.87 -0.58 -0.81
N SER A 125 -5.21 0.37 -1.70
CA SER A 125 -4.22 1.21 -2.38
C SER A 125 -3.42 2.06 -1.39
N TYR A 126 -4.11 2.67 -0.42
CA TYR A 126 -3.44 3.38 0.68
C TYR A 126 -2.49 2.46 1.47
N LEU A 127 -2.93 1.27 1.88
CA LEU A 127 -2.10 0.33 2.64
C LEU A 127 -0.89 -0.17 1.81
N HIS A 128 -1.06 -0.33 0.51
CA HIS A 128 0.03 -0.67 -0.40
C HIS A 128 1.09 0.45 -0.43
N LEU A 129 0.66 1.72 -0.52
CA LEU A 129 1.55 2.89 -0.45
C LEU A 129 2.23 3.04 0.92
N VAL A 130 1.56 2.70 2.01
CA VAL A 130 2.20 2.59 3.33
C VAL A 130 3.27 1.50 3.34
N GLY A 131 3.01 0.35 2.71
CA GLY A 131 4.02 -0.69 2.53
C GLY A 131 5.24 -0.17 1.77
N ALA A 132 5.00 0.63 0.71
CA ALA A 132 6.08 1.28 -0.03
C ALA A 132 6.87 2.23 0.87
N ALA A 133 6.22 3.11 1.63
CA ALA A 133 6.87 4.02 2.59
C ALA A 133 7.70 3.29 3.66
N ARG A 134 7.36 2.04 3.97
CA ARG A 134 8.11 1.18 4.90
C ARG A 134 9.34 0.51 4.28
N GLY A 135 9.56 0.66 2.97
CA GLY A 135 10.66 0.02 2.25
C GLY A 135 10.41 -1.44 1.89
N LEU A 136 9.14 -1.88 1.88
CA LEU A 136 8.80 -3.25 1.47
C LEU A 136 9.02 -3.44 -0.04
N SER A 137 9.36 -4.66 -0.45
CA SER A 137 9.36 -5.07 -1.87
C SER A 137 7.94 -5.02 -2.45
N PRO A 138 7.76 -4.98 -3.79
CA PRO A 138 6.43 -5.05 -4.39
C PRO A 138 5.57 -6.21 -3.89
N ALA A 139 6.16 -7.42 -3.80
CA ALA A 139 5.49 -8.60 -3.27
C ALA A 139 5.07 -8.41 -1.80
N ASP A 140 5.98 -7.92 -0.95
CA ASP A 140 5.69 -7.66 0.47
C ASP A 140 4.64 -6.58 0.70
N ARG A 141 4.54 -5.58 -0.18
CA ARG A 141 3.49 -4.54 -0.15
C ARG A 141 2.13 -5.14 -0.42
N CYS A 142 2.05 -6.02 -1.42
CA CYS A 142 0.84 -6.77 -1.73
C CYS A 142 0.47 -7.69 -0.57
N GLU A 143 1.41 -8.49 -0.06
CA GLU A 143 1.20 -9.36 1.09
C GLU A 143 0.74 -8.57 2.32
N PHE A 144 1.37 -7.43 2.61
CA PHE A 144 1.00 -6.54 3.71
C PHE A 144 -0.44 -6.01 3.57
N SER A 145 -0.74 -5.39 2.43
CA SER A 145 -2.00 -4.67 2.23
C SER A 145 -3.19 -5.63 2.13
N LEU A 146 -3.06 -6.73 1.38
CA LEU A 146 -4.13 -7.71 1.15
C LEU A 146 -4.43 -8.52 2.42
N ASN A 147 -3.42 -8.99 3.15
CA ASN A 147 -3.68 -9.73 4.39
C ASN A 147 -4.25 -8.83 5.49
N LEU A 148 -3.81 -7.58 5.60
CA LEU A 148 -4.38 -6.65 6.58
C LEU A 148 -5.85 -6.36 6.24
N PHE A 149 -6.14 -6.16 4.95
CA PHE A 149 -7.51 -5.96 4.48
C PHE A 149 -8.37 -7.21 4.69
N LYS A 150 -7.92 -8.42 4.31
CA LYS A 150 -8.62 -9.70 4.57
C LYS A 150 -8.90 -9.89 6.07
N ARG A 151 -7.91 -9.62 6.93
CA ARG A 151 -8.02 -9.74 8.38
C ARG A 151 -9.11 -8.85 8.97
N VAL A 152 -9.19 -7.60 8.52
CA VAL A 152 -10.12 -6.61 9.10
C VAL A 152 -11.46 -6.57 8.37
N PHE A 153 -11.52 -6.91 7.08
CA PHE A 153 -12.71 -6.85 6.23
C PHE A 153 -12.96 -8.18 5.49
N PRO A 154 -13.06 -9.33 6.19
CA PRO A 154 -13.11 -10.65 5.54
C PRO A 154 -14.28 -10.78 4.56
N LYS A 155 -15.48 -10.34 4.95
CA LYS A 155 -16.67 -10.36 4.08
C LYS A 155 -16.52 -9.46 2.84
N SER A 156 -15.82 -8.33 2.95
CA SER A 156 -15.59 -7.46 1.79
C SER A 156 -14.55 -8.05 0.86
N PHE A 157 -13.52 -8.69 1.42
CA PHE A 157 -12.48 -9.41 0.67
C PHE A 157 -13.07 -10.61 -0.09
N GLU A 158 -13.88 -11.44 0.56
CA GLU A 158 -14.55 -12.59 -0.04
C GLU A 158 -15.49 -12.19 -1.20
N ARG A 159 -16.13 -11.03 -1.09
CA ARG A 159 -17.02 -10.49 -2.11
C ARG A 159 -16.30 -9.76 -3.24
N ALA A 160 -15.01 -9.47 -3.11
CA ALA A 160 -14.27 -8.76 -4.14
C ALA A 160 -13.96 -9.68 -5.32
N GLU A 161 -14.07 -9.15 -6.52
CA GLU A 161 -13.50 -9.77 -7.72
C GLU A 161 -11.98 -9.62 -7.66
N LYS A 162 -11.26 -10.70 -7.94
CA LYS A 162 -9.80 -10.72 -7.97
C LYS A 162 -9.38 -10.66 -9.43
N ASP A 163 -8.72 -9.58 -9.80
CA ASP A 163 -8.21 -9.33 -11.15
C ASP A 163 -6.71 -9.08 -11.06
N GLY A 164 -5.93 -10.15 -11.24
CA GLY A 164 -4.51 -10.19 -10.90
C GLY A 164 -4.28 -9.82 -9.43
N MET A 165 -3.51 -8.77 -9.18
CA MET A 165 -3.20 -8.24 -7.84
C MET A 165 -4.23 -7.22 -7.32
N VAL A 166 -5.27 -6.93 -8.09
CA VAL A 166 -6.25 -5.90 -7.79
C VAL A 166 -7.54 -6.52 -7.23
N LEU A 167 -8.03 -5.95 -6.13
CA LEU A 167 -9.38 -6.24 -5.62
C LEU A 167 -10.37 -5.24 -6.19
N ARG A 168 -11.33 -5.74 -6.98
CA ARG A 168 -12.41 -4.94 -7.55
C ARG A 168 -13.71 -5.19 -6.80
N ARG A 169 -14.51 -4.13 -6.66
CA ARG A 169 -15.87 -4.27 -6.14
C ARG A 169 -16.71 -4.89 -7.27
N PRO A 170 -17.45 -5.98 -7.02
CA PRO A 170 -18.31 -6.57 -8.05
C PRO A 170 -19.32 -5.55 -8.54
N ARG A 171 -19.54 -5.54 -9.85
CA ARG A 171 -20.58 -4.71 -10.46
C ARG A 171 -21.94 -5.15 -9.90
N ARG A 172 -22.78 -4.18 -9.56
CA ARG A 172 -24.19 -4.46 -9.28
C ARG A 172 -24.87 -4.37 -10.64
N ASP A 173 -25.31 -5.53 -11.13
CA ASP A 173 -26.28 -5.59 -12.22
C ASP A 173 -27.64 -5.04 -11.75
#